data_AF-A0AAF0L2E7-F1
#
_entry.id   AF-A0AAF0L2E7-F1
#
_cell.length_a   1.000
_cell.length_b   1.000
_cell.length_c   1.000
_cell.angle_alpha   90.00
_cell.angle_beta   90.00
_cell.angle_gamma   90.00
#
_symmetry.space_group_name_H-M   'P 1'
#
loop_
_entity.id
_entity.type
_entity.pdbx_description
1 polymer ?
#
loop_
_entity_poly.entity_id
_entity_poly.type
_entity_poly.pdbx_seq_one_letter_code
_entity_poly.pdbx_strand_id
1 'polypeptide(L)'
;MSTTINRTATGTDVTLDTDTVDIVAVLEAEAATSARAARAKLTWTLEGDDEWIANYGGYFGGSVDKRDGRYVASDTFGLVVGDFASLEEAETALAGHLHVMLPSVIRPVA
;
A
#
# COMPACT_ATOMS: atom_id res chain seq x y z
N MET A 1 -11.36 16.85 -39.15
CA MET A 1 -12.22 15.66 -39.38
C MET A 1 -12.47 15.07 -38.01
N SER A 2 -13.73 15.03 -37.56
CA SER A 2 -14.08 14.61 -36.19
C SER A 2 -14.78 13.25 -36.25
N THR A 3 -14.28 12.29 -35.48
CA THR A 3 -14.83 10.92 -35.44
C THR A 3 -15.63 10.79 -34.16
N THR A 4 -16.96 10.79 -34.26
CA THR A 4 -17.86 10.61 -33.12
C THR A 4 -18.14 9.12 -32.91
N ILE A 5 -17.85 8.59 -31.72
CA ILE A 5 -18.18 7.20 -31.33
C ILE A 5 -19.43 7.23 -30.46
N ASN A 6 -20.57 6.76 -30.98
CA ASN A 6 -21.82 6.66 -30.22
C ASN A 6 -21.86 5.37 -29.39
N ARG A 7 -21.76 5.48 -28.07
CA ARG A 7 -22.10 4.39 -27.13
C ARG A 7 -23.28 4.83 -26.26
N THR A 8 -24.44 4.24 -26.50
CA THR A 8 -25.70 4.53 -25.80
C THR A 8 -25.73 3.88 -24.42
N ALA A 9 -25.53 4.69 -23.37
CA ALA A 9 -26.07 4.46 -22.03
C ALA A 9 -26.09 5.80 -21.26
N THR A 10 -27.31 6.31 -21.04
CA THR A 10 -27.75 7.36 -20.10
C THR A 10 -26.68 8.24 -19.44
N GLY A 11 -26.63 9.52 -19.82
CA GLY A 11 -25.99 10.60 -19.05
C GLY A 11 -25.13 11.52 -19.91
N THR A 12 -25.62 12.75 -20.14
CA THR A 12 -24.93 13.92 -20.74
C THR A 12 -23.97 13.64 -21.92
N ASP A 13 -24.35 14.08 -23.11
CA ASP A 13 -23.43 14.15 -24.26
C ASP A 13 -22.26 15.07 -23.89
N VAL A 14 -21.14 14.48 -23.45
CA VAL A 14 -19.91 15.21 -23.10
C VAL A 14 -19.08 15.30 -24.37
N THR A 15 -19.09 16.46 -25.01
CA THR A 15 -18.17 16.74 -26.11
C THR A 15 -16.78 16.99 -25.51
N LEU A 16 -15.92 15.97 -25.57
CA LEU A 16 -14.51 16.08 -25.22
C LEU A 16 -13.75 16.60 -26.44
N ASP A 17 -13.11 17.76 -26.29
CA ASP A 17 -12.21 18.28 -27.31
C ASP A 17 -10.93 17.42 -27.37
N THR A 18 -10.31 17.31 -28.55
CA THR A 18 -9.10 16.52 -28.77
C THR A 18 -7.96 16.96 -27.85
N ASP A 19 -7.84 18.25 -27.56
CA ASP A 19 -6.82 18.78 -26.64
C ASP A 19 -7.03 18.24 -25.22
N THR A 20 -8.29 18.04 -24.81
CA THR A 20 -8.61 17.47 -23.49
C THR A 20 -8.27 15.98 -23.42
N VAL A 21 -8.51 15.23 -24.50
CA VAL A 21 -8.15 13.81 -24.58
C VAL A 21 -6.63 13.63 -24.54
N ASP A 22 -5.89 14.49 -25.23
CA ASP A 22 -4.42 14.47 -25.24
C ASP A 22 -3.84 14.78 -23.86
N ILE A 23 -4.41 15.75 -23.13
CA ILE A 23 -4.02 16.03 -21.75
C ILE A 23 -4.28 14.82 -20.84
N VAL A 24 -5.45 14.17 -20.95
CA VAL A 24 -5.75 12.98 -20.15
C VAL A 24 -4.79 11.84 -20.48
N ALA A 25 -4.50 11.61 -21.77
CA ALA A 25 -3.55 10.58 -22.20
C ALA A 25 -2.13 10.84 -21.67
N VAL A 26 -1.68 12.10 -21.65
CA VAL A 26 -0.40 12.49 -21.06
C VAL A 26 -0.40 12.27 -19.55
N LEU A 27 -1.43 12.69 -18.84
CA LEU A 27 -1.53 12.51 -17.38
C LEU A 27 -1.61 11.03 -16.99
N GLU A 28 -2.30 10.18 -17.76
CA GLU A 28 -2.34 8.74 -17.56
C GLU A 28 -0.98 8.09 -17.84
N ALA A 29 -0.26 8.55 -18.87
CA ALA A 29 1.09 8.09 -19.18
C ALA A 29 2.10 8.53 -18.10
N GLU A 30 2.00 9.75 -17.58
CA GLU A 30 2.83 10.25 -16.48
C GLU A 30 2.52 9.51 -15.16
N ALA A 31 1.25 9.25 -14.88
CA ALA A 31 0.83 8.43 -13.73
C ALA A 31 1.34 7.00 -13.84
N ALA A 32 1.31 6.40 -15.04
CA ALA A 32 1.86 5.08 -15.31
C ALA A 32 3.39 5.04 -15.24
N THR A 33 4.06 6.16 -15.58
CA THR A 33 5.53 6.30 -15.54
C THR A 33 6.04 6.67 -14.16
N SER A 34 5.19 7.19 -13.27
CA SER A 34 5.48 7.26 -11.84
C SER A 34 5.55 5.83 -11.30
N ALA A 35 6.74 5.23 -11.37
CA ALA A 35 6.99 3.92 -10.83
C ALA A 35 6.56 3.96 -9.36
N ARG A 36 5.50 3.22 -9.02
CA ARG A 36 5.05 3.09 -7.62
C ARG A 36 6.28 2.71 -6.82
N ALA A 37 6.71 3.60 -5.93
CA ALA A 37 7.96 3.39 -5.23
C ALA A 37 7.97 2.00 -4.59
N ALA A 38 9.05 1.26 -4.85
CA ALA A 38 9.20 -0.08 -4.33
C ALA A 38 9.05 -0.04 -2.80
N ARG A 39 8.12 -0.85 -2.28
CA ARG A 39 7.95 -0.98 -0.84
C ARG A 39 9.20 -1.65 -0.27
N ALA A 40 9.61 -1.22 0.91
CA ALA A 40 10.59 -1.96 1.69
C ALA A 40 10.18 -3.43 1.82
N LYS A 41 11.17 -4.33 1.78
CA LYS A 41 10.96 -5.73 2.11
C LYS A 41 10.72 -5.86 3.62
N LEU A 42 9.64 -6.55 4.00
CA LEU A 42 9.37 -6.96 5.37
C LEU A 42 9.89 -8.39 5.56
N THR A 43 10.61 -8.64 6.65
CA THR A 43 11.03 -9.98 7.07
C THR A 43 10.71 -10.18 8.53
N TRP A 44 10.36 -11.39 8.91
CA TRP A 44 9.94 -11.74 10.26
C TRP A 44 10.96 -12.62 10.95
N THR A 45 11.19 -12.36 12.23
CA THR A 45 11.98 -13.22 13.12
C THR A 45 11.12 -13.59 14.31
N LEU A 46 11.01 -14.88 14.62
CA LEU A 46 10.35 -15.35 15.84
C LEU A 46 11.33 -15.19 17.00
N GLU A 47 10.95 -14.38 17.99
CA GLU A 47 11.64 -14.18 19.27
C GLU A 47 10.80 -14.88 20.36
N GLY A 48 11.38 -15.88 21.03
CA GLY A 48 10.62 -16.73 21.96
C GLY A 48 9.57 -17.59 21.26
N ASP A 49 8.49 -17.93 21.99
CA ASP A 49 7.48 -18.88 21.51
C ASP A 49 6.27 -18.21 20.84
N ASP A 50 6.01 -16.93 21.10
CA ASP A 50 4.76 -16.25 20.74
C ASP A 50 4.94 -14.78 20.31
N GLU A 51 6.15 -14.34 19.98
CA GLU A 51 6.43 -12.96 19.53
C GLU A 51 7.21 -12.95 18.20
N TRP A 52 6.66 -12.26 17.19
CA TRP A 52 7.29 -12.09 15.89
C TRP A 52 7.74 -10.65 15.71
N ILE A 53 9.03 -10.45 15.49
CA ILE A 53 9.63 -9.14 15.25
C ILE A 53 9.70 -8.86 13.75
N ALA A 54 9.13 -7.72 13.37
CA ALA A 54 9.16 -7.24 12.00
C ALA A 54 10.45 -6.45 11.75
N ASN A 55 11.21 -6.85 10.74
CA ASN A 55 12.27 -6.02 10.15
C ASN A 55 11.75 -5.42 8.85
N TYR A 56 11.63 -4.09 8.81
CA TYR A 56 11.23 -3.31 7.65
C TYR A 56 12.49 -2.70 7.03
N GLY A 57 13.04 -3.40 6.04
CA GLY A 57 14.32 -3.16 5.35
C GLY A 57 15.43 -2.54 6.20
N GLY A 58 15.80 -3.26 7.24
CA GLY A 58 16.91 -2.96 8.13
C GLY A 58 16.51 -2.31 9.44
N TYR A 59 15.29 -1.78 9.55
CA TYR A 59 14.78 -1.15 10.77
C TYR A 59 13.77 -2.04 11.50
N PHE A 60 13.65 -1.81 12.80
CA PHE A 60 12.57 -2.39 13.59
C PHE A 60 11.23 -1.82 13.11
N GLY A 61 10.40 -2.67 12.53
CA GLY A 61 9.08 -2.33 12.02
C GLY A 61 7.97 -2.46 13.07
N GLY A 62 8.19 -3.21 14.14
CA GLY A 62 7.16 -3.52 15.13
C GLY A 62 7.17 -5.01 15.49
N SER A 63 6.10 -5.46 16.13
CA SER A 63 5.94 -6.85 16.53
C SER A 63 4.52 -7.36 16.32
N VAL A 64 4.38 -8.68 16.28
CA VAL A 64 3.12 -9.38 16.44
C VAL A 64 3.25 -10.29 17.64
N ASP A 65 2.41 -10.13 18.65
CA ASP A 65 2.36 -10.99 19.81
C ASP A 65 1.14 -11.90 19.74
N LYS A 66 1.31 -13.19 20.01
CA LYS A 66 0.18 -14.10 20.19
C LYS A 66 -0.27 -14.09 21.65
N ARG A 67 -1.53 -13.72 21.88
CA ARG A 67 -2.15 -13.61 23.22
C ARG A 67 -3.55 -14.18 23.17
N ASP A 68 -3.87 -15.11 24.06
CA ASP A 68 -5.21 -15.72 24.16
C ASP A 68 -5.78 -16.26 22.84
N GLY A 69 -4.90 -16.81 21.98
CA GLY A 69 -5.27 -17.34 20.66
C GLY A 69 -5.53 -16.26 19.59
N ARG A 70 -5.23 -15.01 19.89
CA ARG A 70 -5.30 -13.84 18.99
C ARG A 70 -3.90 -13.33 18.71
N TYR A 71 -3.75 -12.55 17.64
CA TYR A 71 -2.48 -11.95 17.23
C TYR A 71 -2.59 -10.43 17.28
N VAL A 72 -1.82 -9.80 18.17
CA VAL A 72 -1.83 -8.35 18.37
C VAL A 72 -0.64 -7.76 17.64
N ALA A 73 -0.89 -6.96 16.60
CA ALA A 73 0.16 -6.25 15.89
C ALA A 73 0.41 -4.88 16.51
N SER A 74 1.68 -4.56 16.76
CA SER A 74 2.12 -3.25 17.25
C SER A 74 3.16 -2.65 16.31
N ASP A 75 3.12 -1.34 16.12
CA ASP A 75 4.04 -0.63 15.23
C ASP A 75 5.43 -0.39 15.85
N THR A 76 6.32 0.28 15.11
CA THR A 76 7.66 0.69 15.56
C THR A 76 7.67 1.44 16.89
N PHE A 77 6.57 2.12 17.25
CA PHE A 77 6.42 2.90 18.47
C PHE A 77 5.68 2.15 19.59
N GLY A 78 5.32 0.88 19.36
CA GLY A 78 4.55 0.06 20.29
C GLY A 78 3.06 0.41 20.32
N LEU A 79 2.55 1.16 19.35
CA LEU A 79 1.12 1.43 19.23
C LEU A 79 0.42 0.25 18.57
N VAL A 80 -0.69 -0.18 19.16
CA VAL A 80 -1.48 -1.30 18.64
C VAL A 80 -2.12 -0.91 17.31
N VAL A 81 -1.74 -1.62 16.25
CA VAL A 81 -2.33 -1.51 14.90
C VAL A 81 -3.63 -2.29 14.83
N GLY A 82 -3.71 -3.42 15.53
CA GLY A 82 -4.94 -4.21 15.62
C GLY A 82 -4.76 -5.55 16.33
N ASP A 83 -5.88 -6.27 16.40
CA ASP A 83 -6.00 -7.59 17.00
C ASP A 83 -6.68 -8.51 15.97
N PHE A 84 -6.03 -9.62 15.62
CA PHE A 84 -6.36 -10.46 14.49
C PHE A 84 -6.54 -11.93 14.88
N ALA A 85 -7.31 -12.66 14.07
CA ALA A 85 -7.57 -14.07 14.30
C ALA A 85 -6.40 -14.97 13.88
N SER A 86 -5.54 -14.48 12.99
CA SER A 86 -4.41 -15.22 12.44
C SER A 86 -3.15 -14.37 12.36
N LEU A 87 -1.99 -15.04 12.36
CA LEU A 87 -0.70 -14.39 12.19
C LEU A 87 -0.63 -13.65 10.84
N GLU A 88 -1.06 -14.30 9.76
CA GLU A 88 -1.01 -13.74 8.39
C GLU A 88 -1.79 -12.42 8.28
N GLU A 89 -2.97 -12.33 8.92
CA GLU A 89 -3.74 -11.10 8.98
C GLU A 89 -3.00 -9.99 9.72
N ALA A 90 -2.42 -10.32 10.88
CA ALA A 90 -1.64 -9.38 11.68
C ALA A 90 -0.40 -8.87 10.93
N GLU A 91 0.35 -9.78 10.31
CA GLU A 91 1.53 -9.45 9.52
C GLU A 91 1.18 -8.56 8.31
N THR A 92 0.10 -8.89 7.60
CA THR A 92 -0.38 -8.12 6.45
C THR A 92 -0.86 -6.73 6.85
N ALA A 93 -1.61 -6.63 7.95
CA ALA A 93 -2.09 -5.36 8.48
C ALA A 93 -0.93 -4.47 8.93
N LEU A 94 0.06 -5.04 9.64
CA LEU A 94 1.26 -4.31 10.04
C LEU A 94 2.03 -3.84 8.80
N ALA A 95 2.28 -4.71 7.82
CA ALA A 95 2.97 -4.34 6.59
C ALA A 95 2.30 -3.16 5.86
N GLY A 96 0.97 -3.17 5.78
CA GLY A 96 0.18 -2.08 5.22
C GLY A 96 0.33 -0.79 6.02
N HIS A 97 0.26 -0.89 7.35
CA HIS A 97 0.41 0.24 8.26
C HIS A 97 1.80 0.89 8.15
N LEU A 98 2.88 0.09 8.18
CA LEU A 98 4.25 0.59 8.10
C LEU A 98 4.52 1.34 6.79
N HIS A 99 3.91 0.94 5.69
CA HIS A 99 4.08 1.62 4.42
C HIS A 99 3.48 3.04 4.39
N VAL A 100 2.43 3.29 5.19
CA VAL A 100 1.81 4.61 5.33
C VAL A 100 2.58 5.45 6.35
N MET A 101 2.96 4.83 7.47
CA MET A 101 3.58 5.51 8.60
C MET A 101 5.06 5.84 8.36
N LEU A 102 5.79 4.99 7.62
CA LEU A 102 7.22 5.14 7.32
C LEU A 102 7.48 5.21 5.80
N PRO A 103 6.93 6.22 5.09
CA PRO A 103 6.98 6.27 3.63
C PRO A 103 8.40 6.46 3.08
N SER A 104 9.33 6.97 3.89
CA SER A 104 10.73 7.22 3.56
C SER A 104 11.69 6.07 3.92
N VAL A 105 11.21 5.04 4.62
CA VAL A 105 12.03 3.89 5.03
C VAL A 105 12.07 2.89 3.88
N ILE A 106 13.26 2.71 3.29
CA ILE A 106 13.60 1.87 2.11
C ILE A 106 12.77 2.17 0.85
N ARG A 107 12.72 3.43 0.44
CA ARG A 107 12.68 3.74 -1.00
C ARG A 107 14.10 4.09 -1.44
N PRO A 108 14.68 3.49 -2.49
CA PRO A 108 15.46 4.30 -3.40
C PRO A 108 14.48 5.32 -3.98
N VAL A 109 14.65 6.60 -3.61
CA VAL A 109 14.11 7.69 -4.41
C VAL A 109 14.84 7.65 -5.74
N ALA A 110 14.09 7.44 -6.82
CA ALA A 110 14.45 7.90 -8.15
C ALA A 110 13.57 9.11 -8.46
#